data_AF-A0A671TXC0-F1
#
_entry.id   AF-A0A671TXC0-F1
#
_cell.length_a   1.000
_cell.length_b   1.000
_cell.length_c   1.000
_cell.angle_alpha   90.00
_cell.angle_beta   90.00
_cell.angle_gamma   90.00
#
_symmetry.space_group_name_H-M   'P 1'
#
loop_
_entity.id
_entity.type
_entity.pdbx_description
1 polymer ?
#
loop_
_entity_poly.entity_id
_entity_poly.type
_entity_poly.pdbx_seq_one_letter_code
_entity_poly.pdbx_strand_id
1 'polypeptide(L)'
;MSETLYDSFEKMGKKQNKEQVPPAAEPENKKPSSSKPSKKTPSSSTVTSPAHKSLEEAFKALDVGDLKEQLAHSQTLFPENPSVWLKDLAGYLNLHLTAPEAEPTLSSYAHDYPYCLTGKELKGVIKGLIARCGDILPDLFDHCVYTMLRELDRQSGEPLHGYRVCIQAILQDKPRIATQNLSEYLELLRSVQNRPVKCLTIMWALGQAGFFDLSQGLRVWLGIMLPVLGVKSLSSYAIAYLERLLLLHANLTKGFGIMGPKEFFPLLDFAFMPKNALSPSLQEQLRRLYPRLKVLAFGAKPESTLHTYLPSFLSRATPHCPDDMKRELLSSMTECLCVDVQSLGVWRQLYTKHLAQSRIKPPFIVSVLIFCLTNCVRKNLEETIQSFRVTNEEMRDTVESQDLQECNSLCQNLQVKMRGRGFPWSKLLMVLVVFVAGFIAHDIRSHGSFTDSSTAKHLRSSGVTAVSQQAWGKISVYTKQGFRYDLTFLVTKYLRTII
;
A
#
# COMPACT_ATOMS: atom_id res chain seq x y z
N MET A 1 30.67 56.27 -6.15
CA MET A 1 29.46 55.43 -6.00
C MET A 1 29.70 54.19 -6.82
N SER A 2 29.86 53.06 -6.15
CA SER A 2 30.44 51.84 -6.70
C SER A 2 29.32 50.84 -6.95
N GLU A 3 29.20 50.36 -8.19
CA GLU A 3 28.22 49.37 -8.63
C GLU A 3 28.48 48.01 -7.98
N THR A 4 27.43 47.36 -7.49
CA THR A 4 27.48 46.06 -6.82
C THR A 4 27.18 44.90 -7.78
N LEU A 5 27.77 43.73 -7.49
CA LEU A 5 27.75 42.44 -8.20
C LEU A 5 26.39 41.88 -8.70
N TYR A 6 25.29 42.56 -8.42
CA TYR A 6 23.95 42.18 -8.86
C TYR A 6 23.65 42.61 -10.32
N ASP A 7 24.24 43.70 -10.81
CA ASP A 7 23.96 44.24 -12.15
C ASP A 7 24.69 43.52 -13.30
N SER A 8 25.66 42.65 -13.00
CA SER A 8 26.40 41.90 -14.02
C SER A 8 25.73 40.59 -14.45
N PHE A 9 24.71 40.11 -13.73
CA PHE A 9 24.03 38.84 -14.08
C PHE A 9 22.82 38.99 -15.02
N GLU A 10 22.21 40.17 -15.13
CA GLU A 10 21.05 40.37 -16.03
C GLU A 10 21.40 40.60 -17.51
N LYS A 11 22.66 40.93 -17.84
CA LYS A 11 23.04 41.30 -19.23
C LYS A 11 23.49 40.14 -20.12
N MET A 12 23.52 38.89 -19.64
CA MET A 12 24.00 37.75 -20.43
C MET A 12 22.86 36.85 -20.99
N GLY A 13 21.59 37.19 -20.75
CA GLY A 13 20.42 36.35 -21.09
C GLY A 13 19.64 36.73 -22.36
N LYS A 14 20.07 37.69 -23.18
CA LYS A 14 19.31 38.12 -24.38
C LYS A 14 20.20 38.41 -25.58
N LYS A 15 20.37 37.40 -26.45
CA LYS A 15 20.78 37.42 -27.89
C LYS A 15 21.19 35.97 -28.23
N GLN A 16 20.66 35.21 -29.18
CA GLN A 16 19.84 35.44 -30.37
C GLN A 16 18.98 34.19 -30.63
N ASN A 17 17.75 34.40 -31.11
CA ASN A 17 16.97 33.40 -31.82
C ASN A 17 16.42 34.09 -33.08
N LYS A 18 16.83 33.64 -34.27
CA LYS A 18 16.12 33.87 -35.53
C LYS A 18 16.62 32.88 -36.61
N GLU A 19 15.83 31.82 -36.77
CA GLU A 19 15.18 31.42 -38.03
C GLU A 19 16.06 31.13 -39.27
N GLN A 20 16.20 29.85 -39.63
CA GLN A 20 15.91 29.29 -40.98
C GLN A 20 16.20 27.76 -41.05
N VAL A 21 15.35 27.03 -41.78
CA VAL A 21 15.35 25.58 -42.08
C VAL A 21 14.95 25.44 -43.57
N PRO A 22 15.24 24.35 -44.32
CA PRO A 22 16.49 23.64 -44.67
C PRO A 22 16.67 23.59 -46.25
N PRO A 23 17.50 22.71 -46.88
CA PRO A 23 17.06 21.32 -47.14
C PRO A 23 18.13 20.20 -47.30
N ALA A 24 17.60 18.97 -47.17
CA ALA A 24 17.90 17.68 -47.85
C ALA A 24 19.09 16.77 -47.45
N ALA A 25 18.71 15.49 -47.23
CA ALA A 25 19.54 14.29 -47.13
C ALA A 25 20.11 13.88 -48.51
N GLU A 26 21.24 13.15 -48.62
CA GLU A 26 21.30 11.67 -48.56
C GLU A 26 22.77 11.14 -48.51
N PRO A 27 23.02 9.82 -48.35
CA PRO A 27 24.11 9.25 -47.54
C PRO A 27 25.32 8.75 -48.36
N GLU A 28 26.46 8.46 -47.71
CA GLU A 28 27.20 7.19 -47.88
C GLU A 28 28.53 7.06 -47.08
N ASN A 29 28.68 5.86 -46.49
CA ASN A 29 29.85 4.97 -46.38
C ASN A 29 31.18 5.32 -45.66
N LYS A 30 31.49 4.40 -44.71
CA LYS A 30 32.76 3.68 -44.42
C LYS A 30 33.95 4.40 -43.74
N LYS A 31 34.16 3.96 -42.48
CA LYS A 31 35.42 3.77 -41.68
C LYS A 31 36.72 3.53 -42.48
N PRO A 32 37.92 3.44 -41.83
CA PRO A 32 38.47 4.18 -40.67
C PRO A 32 39.96 4.60 -40.91
N SER A 33 40.54 5.51 -40.14
CA SER A 33 42.00 5.41 -39.85
C SER A 33 42.45 6.20 -38.63
N SER A 34 43.35 5.56 -37.91
CA SER A 34 44.08 5.98 -36.73
C SER A 34 45.11 7.07 -37.00
N SER A 35 45.30 8.04 -36.09
CA SER A 35 46.64 8.37 -35.59
C SER A 35 46.66 9.36 -34.41
N LYS A 36 47.33 8.88 -33.36
CA LYS A 36 48.19 9.56 -32.37
C LYS A 36 47.63 10.50 -31.29
N PRO A 37 48.15 10.35 -30.05
CA PRO A 37 47.69 11.05 -28.86
C PRO A 37 48.40 12.40 -28.68
N SER A 38 47.65 13.44 -28.35
CA SER A 38 48.17 14.71 -27.85
C SER A 38 48.40 14.63 -26.34
N LYS A 39 49.60 15.04 -25.93
CA LYS A 39 50.12 15.08 -24.56
C LYS A 39 49.24 15.92 -23.63
N LYS A 40 48.98 15.36 -22.44
CA LYS A 40 48.48 16.07 -21.26
C LYS A 40 49.53 17.04 -20.71
N THR A 41 49.10 18.25 -20.37
CA THR A 41 49.72 19.13 -19.37
C THR A 41 49.13 18.80 -17.99
N PRO A 42 49.92 18.69 -16.91
CA PRO A 42 49.40 18.31 -15.60
C PRO A 42 48.86 19.56 -14.86
N SER A 43 47.56 19.56 -14.56
CA SER A 43 46.98 20.46 -13.55
C SER A 43 47.07 19.81 -12.17
N SER A 44 47.35 20.65 -11.18
CA SER A 44 47.67 20.35 -9.78
C SER A 44 46.80 19.28 -9.11
N SER A 45 47.49 18.42 -8.36
CA SER A 45 46.98 17.36 -7.50
C SER A 45 46.12 17.90 -6.35
N THR A 46 44.80 17.77 -6.46
CA THR A 46 43.95 17.48 -5.31
C THR A 46 44.10 15.98 -5.02
N VAL A 47 44.48 15.62 -3.80
CA VAL A 47 44.63 14.22 -3.37
C VAL A 47 43.24 13.60 -3.33
N THR A 48 42.81 12.99 -4.44
CA THR A 48 41.65 12.10 -4.46
C THR A 48 42.07 10.79 -3.80
N SER A 49 41.48 10.49 -2.64
CA SER A 49 41.52 9.16 -2.04
C SER A 49 41.12 8.13 -3.11
N PRO A 50 41.82 7.00 -3.23
CA PRO A 50 41.51 6.02 -4.27
C PRO A 50 40.12 5.44 -4.02
N ALA A 51 39.22 5.59 -4.99
CA ALA A 51 37.89 5.02 -4.90
C ALA A 51 37.96 3.50 -4.65
N HIS A 52 37.26 3.02 -3.63
CA HIS A 52 37.16 1.60 -3.33
C HIS A 52 36.32 0.88 -4.40
N LYS A 53 36.52 -0.44 -4.59
CA LYS A 53 35.77 -1.19 -5.62
C LYS A 53 34.33 -1.42 -5.21
N SER A 54 34.08 -1.55 -3.91
CA SER A 54 32.73 -1.68 -3.34
C SER A 54 32.59 -0.85 -2.07
N LEU A 55 31.35 -0.60 -1.66
CA LEU A 55 31.07 0.15 -0.45
C LEU A 55 31.47 -0.66 0.81
N GLU A 56 31.35 -1.98 0.78
CA GLU A 56 31.80 -2.87 1.85
C GLU A 56 33.31 -2.77 2.08
N GLU A 57 34.11 -2.64 1.02
CA GLU A 57 35.55 -2.40 1.13
C GLU A 57 35.83 -1.04 1.78
N ALA A 58 35.09 0.00 1.38
CA ALA A 58 35.22 1.33 1.98
C ALA A 58 34.90 1.32 3.49
N PHE A 59 33.84 0.63 3.91
CA PHE A 59 33.51 0.49 5.33
C PHE A 59 34.57 -0.29 6.12
N LYS A 60 35.22 -1.29 5.51
CA LYS A 60 36.32 -2.04 6.15
C LYS A 60 37.59 -1.20 6.29
N ALA A 61 37.84 -0.30 5.34
CA ALA A 61 39.01 0.57 5.33
C ALA A 61 38.82 1.85 6.15
N LEU A 62 37.60 2.15 6.60
CA LEU A 62 37.28 3.35 7.36
C LEU A 62 37.96 3.33 8.74
N ASP A 63 38.80 4.33 9.00
CA ASP A 63 39.43 4.52 10.31
C ASP A 63 38.47 5.19 11.29
N VAL A 64 37.89 4.40 12.19
CA VAL A 64 36.97 4.91 13.22
C VAL A 64 37.72 5.68 14.32
N GLY A 65 39.02 5.43 14.49
CA GLY A 65 39.88 6.16 15.42
C GLY A 65 40.08 7.59 14.95
N ASP A 66 40.49 7.78 13.70
CA ASP A 66 40.63 9.11 13.08
C ASP A 66 39.28 9.88 13.10
N LEU A 67 38.16 9.23 12.78
CA LEU A 67 36.84 9.85 12.92
C LEU A 67 36.57 10.38 14.34
N LYS A 68 36.92 9.61 15.38
CA LYS A 68 36.74 10.04 16.77
C LYS A 68 37.63 11.23 17.12
N GLU A 69 38.87 11.25 16.64
CA GLU A 69 39.80 12.35 16.84
C GLU A 69 39.31 13.63 16.15
N GLN A 70 38.87 13.53 14.89
CA GLN A 70 38.28 14.66 14.15
C GLN A 70 37.04 15.21 14.85
N LEU A 71 36.13 14.33 15.31
CA LEU A 71 34.94 14.76 16.04
C LEU A 71 35.30 15.41 17.39
N ALA A 72 36.25 14.85 18.14
CA ALA A 72 36.70 15.43 19.40
C ALA A 72 37.34 16.81 19.18
N HIS A 73 38.09 16.98 18.08
CA HIS A 73 38.64 18.26 17.68
C HIS A 73 37.55 19.29 17.37
N SER A 74 36.57 18.94 16.54
CA SER A 74 35.43 19.81 16.22
C SER A 74 34.60 20.18 17.46
N GLN A 75 34.42 19.24 18.39
CA GLN A 75 33.75 19.49 19.66
C GLN A 75 34.51 20.44 20.57
N THR A 76 35.85 20.39 20.53
CA THR A 76 36.71 21.29 21.31
C THR A 76 36.72 22.70 20.72
N LEU A 77 36.76 22.82 19.39
CA LEU A 77 36.73 24.12 18.70
C LEU A 77 35.35 24.79 18.73
N PHE A 78 34.28 23.99 18.70
CA PHE A 78 32.90 24.48 18.59
C PHE A 78 31.97 23.84 19.65
N PRO A 79 32.22 24.04 20.97
CA PRO A 79 31.52 23.33 22.04
C PRO A 79 30.00 23.58 22.13
N GLU A 80 29.54 24.72 21.62
CA GLU A 80 28.11 25.11 21.65
C GLU A 80 27.43 25.00 20.27
N ASN A 81 28.06 24.33 19.29
CA ASN A 81 27.55 24.25 17.93
C ASN A 81 27.39 22.79 17.45
N PRO A 82 26.34 22.09 17.90
CA PRO A 82 26.10 20.70 17.51
C PRO A 82 25.86 20.51 16.00
N SER A 83 25.48 21.57 15.27
CA SER A 83 25.34 21.55 13.81
C SER A 83 26.67 21.26 13.12
N VAL A 84 27.76 21.83 13.62
CA VAL A 84 29.11 21.63 13.06
C VAL A 84 29.54 20.18 13.21
N TRP A 85 29.41 19.59 14.40
CA TRP A 85 29.84 18.22 14.66
C TRP A 85 29.12 17.20 13.78
N LEU A 86 27.83 17.43 13.56
CA LEU A 86 26.98 16.58 12.74
C LEU A 86 27.32 16.72 11.25
N LYS A 87 27.63 17.93 10.78
CA LYS A 87 28.10 18.18 9.41
C LYS A 87 29.48 17.60 9.16
N ASP A 88 30.38 17.70 10.14
CA ASP A 88 31.71 17.09 10.08
C ASP A 88 31.62 15.57 10.05
N LEU A 89 30.73 14.96 10.83
CA LEU A 89 30.43 13.52 10.73
C LEU A 89 29.98 13.15 9.31
N ALA A 90 28.99 13.87 8.77
CA ALA A 90 28.45 13.58 7.43
C ALA A 90 29.51 13.77 6.34
N GLY A 91 30.30 14.85 6.42
CA GLY A 91 31.39 15.16 5.50
C GLY A 91 32.51 14.13 5.55
N TYR A 92 32.94 13.73 6.75
CA TYR A 92 33.95 12.69 6.94
C TYR A 92 33.50 11.37 6.33
N LEU A 93 32.30 10.91 6.68
CA LEU A 93 31.75 9.68 6.13
C LEU A 93 31.65 9.77 4.59
N ASN A 94 31.27 10.91 4.03
CA ASN A 94 31.14 11.04 2.59
C ASN A 94 32.49 11.03 1.86
N LEU A 95 33.51 11.61 2.47
CA LEU A 95 34.88 11.63 1.93
C LEU A 95 35.50 10.22 1.91
N HIS A 96 35.31 9.48 3.00
CA HIS A 96 35.97 8.18 3.18
C HIS A 96 35.15 7.00 2.64
N LEU A 97 33.82 7.11 2.55
CA LEU A 97 32.97 6.10 1.92
C LEU A 97 32.87 6.31 0.41
N THR A 98 34.02 6.35 -0.27
CA THR A 98 34.09 6.56 -1.72
C THR A 98 34.07 5.23 -2.47
N ALA A 99 32.93 4.90 -3.09
CA ALA A 99 32.74 3.71 -3.93
C ALA A 99 31.74 4.00 -5.05
N PRO A 100 31.78 3.28 -6.20
CA PRO A 100 30.82 3.47 -7.30
C PRO A 100 29.37 3.49 -6.82
N GLU A 101 28.59 4.47 -7.29
CA GLU A 101 27.18 4.56 -6.92
C GLU A 101 26.40 3.43 -7.61
N ALA A 102 25.94 2.46 -6.82
CA ALA A 102 24.89 1.58 -7.28
C ALA A 102 23.60 2.40 -7.30
N GLU A 103 22.88 2.40 -8.43
CA GLU A 103 21.59 3.08 -8.51
C GLU A 103 20.73 2.68 -7.30
N PRO A 104 20.14 3.64 -6.57
CA PRO A 104 19.32 3.37 -5.39
C PRO A 104 17.97 2.76 -5.82
N THR A 105 18.01 1.55 -6.38
CA THR A 105 16.84 0.75 -6.68
C THR A 105 16.51 -0.03 -5.42
N LEU A 106 15.30 0.18 -4.90
CA LEU A 106 14.79 -0.43 -3.68
C LEU A 106 14.91 -1.97 -3.67
N SER A 107 14.98 -2.60 -4.83
CA SER A 107 15.08 -4.06 -5.00
C SER A 107 16.49 -4.63 -4.86
N SER A 108 17.53 -3.81 -5.03
CA SER A 108 18.91 -4.31 -5.15
C SER A 108 19.57 -4.54 -3.79
N TYR A 109 19.08 -3.88 -2.73
CA TYR A 109 19.68 -3.92 -1.40
C TYR A 109 18.65 -4.03 -0.27
N ALA A 110 19.11 -4.47 0.90
CA ALA A 110 18.36 -4.45 2.15
C ALA A 110 17.88 -3.02 2.50
N HIS A 111 16.84 -2.91 3.32
CA HIS A 111 16.15 -1.63 3.56
C HIS A 111 16.98 -0.67 4.39
N ASP A 112 17.90 -1.24 5.17
CA ASP A 112 18.86 -0.58 6.04
C ASP A 112 20.24 -0.41 5.37
N TYR A 113 20.40 -0.73 4.08
CA TYR A 113 21.63 -0.44 3.32
C TYR A 113 21.69 1.04 2.90
N PRO A 114 22.84 1.73 3.00
CA PRO A 114 24.15 1.20 3.40
C PRO A 114 24.43 1.18 4.92
N TYR A 115 23.55 1.72 5.76
CA TYR A 115 23.81 1.82 7.20
C TYR A 115 24.04 0.46 7.89
N CYS A 116 23.51 -0.63 7.36
CA CYS A 116 23.74 -1.98 7.86
C CYS A 116 25.21 -2.45 7.74
N LEU A 117 26.00 -1.82 6.87
CA LEU A 117 27.44 -2.08 6.76
C LEU A 117 28.25 -1.45 7.91
N THR A 118 27.64 -0.59 8.73
CA THR A 118 28.33 0.01 9.87
C THR A 118 28.69 -1.04 10.92
N GLY A 119 29.98 -1.13 11.25
CA GLY A 119 30.43 -1.93 12.39
C GLY A 119 29.87 -1.41 13.72
N LYS A 120 29.87 -2.27 14.75
CA LYS A 120 29.33 -1.92 16.09
C LYS A 120 29.92 -0.63 16.65
N GLU A 121 31.22 -0.43 16.46
CA GLU A 121 31.94 0.74 16.95
C GLU A 121 31.46 2.03 16.28
N LEU A 122 31.47 2.08 14.95
CA LEU A 122 31.00 3.23 14.18
C LEU A 122 29.52 3.53 14.50
N LYS A 123 28.69 2.49 14.60
CA LYS A 123 27.29 2.63 14.96
C LYS A 123 27.12 3.26 16.35
N GLY A 124 27.99 2.90 17.29
CA GLY A 124 28.06 3.51 18.62
C GLY A 124 28.44 4.99 18.58
N VAL A 125 29.44 5.36 17.78
CA VAL A 125 29.85 6.77 17.59
C VAL A 125 28.71 7.60 17.02
N ILE A 126 28.09 7.14 15.93
CA ILE A 126 26.99 7.84 15.26
C ILE A 126 25.80 7.99 16.21
N LYS A 127 25.34 6.90 16.85
CA LYS A 127 24.22 6.96 17.80
C LYS A 127 24.52 7.86 19.00
N GLY A 128 25.74 7.79 19.53
CA GLY A 128 26.17 8.63 20.65
C GLY A 128 26.13 10.12 20.31
N LEU A 129 26.53 10.50 19.09
CA LEU A 129 26.45 11.89 18.65
C LEU A 129 24.99 12.33 18.39
N ILE A 130 24.20 11.53 17.66
CA ILE A 130 22.80 11.83 17.36
C ILE A 130 21.97 12.00 18.64
N ALA A 131 22.21 11.17 19.66
CA ALA A 131 21.50 11.25 20.93
C ALA A 131 21.73 12.59 21.66
N ARG A 132 22.92 13.19 21.54
CA ARG A 132 23.26 14.47 22.16
C ARG A 132 22.75 15.68 21.37
N CYS A 133 22.61 15.53 20.06
CA CYS A 133 22.27 16.65 19.16
C CYS A 133 20.77 16.67 18.81
N GLY A 134 19.89 16.30 19.75
CA GLY A 134 18.50 15.94 19.45
C GLY A 134 17.67 17.00 18.71
N ASP A 135 17.86 18.28 19.03
CA ASP A 135 17.06 19.40 18.54
C ASP A 135 17.45 19.87 17.14
N ILE A 136 18.71 19.64 16.73
CA ILE A 136 19.26 20.08 15.43
C ILE A 136 19.20 18.98 14.36
N LEU A 137 18.69 17.79 14.70
CA LEU A 137 18.59 16.65 13.76
C LEU A 137 17.72 16.95 12.52
N PRO A 138 16.61 17.72 12.61
CA PRO A 138 15.88 18.14 11.41
C PRO A 138 16.77 18.94 10.45
N ASP A 139 17.56 19.89 10.95
CA ASP A 139 18.45 20.70 10.11
C ASP A 139 19.57 19.86 9.50
N LEU A 140 20.09 18.85 10.22
CA LEU A 140 21.04 17.90 9.64
C LEU A 140 20.38 17.08 8.52
N PHE A 141 19.16 16.58 8.75
CA PHE A 141 18.43 15.82 7.74
C PHE A 141 18.24 16.64 6.46
N ASP A 142 17.76 17.88 6.59
CA ASP A 142 17.61 18.82 5.49
C ASP A 142 18.97 19.08 4.81
N HIS A 143 20.01 19.36 5.60
CA HIS A 143 21.37 19.56 5.09
C HIS A 143 21.86 18.38 4.25
N CYS A 144 21.66 17.13 4.71
CA CYS A 144 22.01 15.95 3.95
C CYS A 144 21.24 15.87 2.63
N VAL A 145 19.92 16.09 2.64
CA VAL A 145 19.09 16.03 1.42
C VAL A 145 19.50 17.12 0.42
N TYR A 146 19.55 18.39 0.84
CA TYR A 146 19.91 19.49 -0.05
C TYR A 146 21.33 19.38 -0.57
N THR A 147 22.27 18.91 0.25
CA THR A 147 23.65 18.69 -0.20
C THR A 147 23.70 17.59 -1.24
N MET A 148 23.07 16.42 -1.01
CA MET A 148 22.96 15.37 -2.02
C MET A 148 22.40 15.90 -3.35
N LEU A 149 21.33 16.71 -3.30
CA LEU A 149 20.74 17.29 -4.51
C LEU A 149 21.64 18.29 -5.23
N ARG A 150 22.48 19.02 -4.51
CA ARG A 150 23.47 19.94 -5.08
C ARG A 150 24.63 19.19 -5.70
N GLU A 151 25.15 18.18 -5.01
CA GLU A 151 26.27 17.37 -5.50
C GLU A 151 25.90 16.57 -6.76
N LEU A 152 24.64 16.16 -6.93
CA LEU A 152 24.14 15.54 -8.16
C LEU A 152 24.25 16.42 -9.43
N ASP A 153 24.42 17.74 -9.29
CA ASP A 153 24.66 18.63 -10.44
C ASP A 153 26.14 18.72 -10.82
N ARG A 154 27.06 18.23 -9.98
CA ARG A 154 28.50 18.32 -10.23
C ARG A 154 28.93 17.21 -11.18
N GLN A 155 29.75 17.58 -12.15
CA GLN A 155 30.27 16.66 -13.17
C GLN A 155 31.18 15.56 -12.59
N SER A 156 31.70 15.73 -11.37
CA SER A 156 32.60 14.76 -10.72
C SER A 156 31.91 13.47 -10.28
N GLY A 157 30.57 13.45 -10.16
CA GLY A 157 29.82 12.24 -9.78
C GLY A 157 30.28 11.66 -8.43
N GLU A 158 30.64 12.54 -7.48
CA GLU A 158 31.13 12.09 -6.17
C GLU A 158 30.06 11.27 -5.45
N PRO A 159 30.43 10.13 -4.85
CA PRO A 159 29.49 9.28 -4.14
C PRO A 159 28.89 10.00 -2.94
N LEU A 160 27.62 9.68 -2.66
CA LEU A 160 26.79 10.35 -1.64
C LEU A 160 26.56 9.47 -0.39
N HIS A 161 27.41 8.45 -0.19
CA HIS A 161 27.18 7.37 0.76
C HIS A 161 27.17 7.86 2.22
N GLY A 162 27.99 8.85 2.57
CA GLY A 162 28.04 9.40 3.93
C GLY A 162 26.74 10.08 4.33
N TYR A 163 26.15 10.87 3.43
CA TYR A 163 24.84 11.50 3.67
C TYR A 163 23.73 10.46 3.77
N ARG A 164 23.77 9.41 2.95
CA ARG A 164 22.82 8.28 3.02
C ARG A 164 22.87 7.57 4.38
N VAL A 165 24.08 7.31 4.89
CA VAL A 165 24.30 6.74 6.23
C VAL A 165 23.70 7.61 7.32
N CYS A 166 23.95 8.93 7.26
CA CYS A 166 23.41 9.87 8.25
C CYS A 166 21.88 9.91 8.23
N ILE A 167 21.27 9.99 7.05
CA ILE A 167 19.81 9.97 6.89
C ILE A 167 19.21 8.69 7.51
N GLN A 168 19.76 7.52 7.21
CA GLN A 168 19.27 6.26 7.77
C GLN A 168 19.47 6.18 9.28
N ALA A 169 20.61 6.63 9.80
CA ALA A 169 20.87 6.64 11.24
C ALA A 169 19.88 7.55 12.00
N ILE A 170 19.56 8.72 11.46
CA ILE A 170 18.58 9.65 12.04
C ILE A 170 17.18 9.02 12.02
N LEU A 171 16.74 8.54 10.85
CA LEU A 171 15.36 8.10 10.65
C LEU A 171 15.07 6.71 11.24
N GLN A 172 16.11 5.92 11.54
CA GLN A 172 15.97 4.70 12.33
C GLN A 172 15.45 4.99 13.75
N ASP A 173 15.94 6.06 14.39
CA ASP A 173 15.60 6.38 15.78
C ASP A 173 14.51 7.48 15.86
N LYS A 174 14.46 8.42 14.91
CA LYS A 174 13.50 9.54 14.86
C LYS A 174 12.80 9.66 13.48
N PRO A 175 11.96 8.70 13.08
CA PRO A 175 11.33 8.67 11.75
C PRO A 175 10.39 9.86 11.47
N ARG A 176 9.85 10.51 12.51
CA ARG A 176 8.95 11.67 12.36
C ARG A 176 9.61 12.86 11.67
N ILE A 177 10.93 13.01 11.74
CA ILE A 177 11.67 14.12 11.13
C ILE A 177 11.37 14.22 9.63
N ALA A 178 11.34 13.09 8.92
CA ALA A 178 11.01 13.05 7.48
C ALA A 178 9.59 13.55 7.15
N THR A 179 8.71 13.67 8.14
CA THR A 179 7.30 14.05 7.92
C THR A 179 6.92 15.43 8.45
N GLN A 180 7.86 16.14 9.07
CA GLN A 180 7.58 17.47 9.65
C GLN A 180 7.25 18.50 8.56
N ASN A 181 8.01 18.49 7.45
CA ASN A 181 7.91 19.50 6.38
C ASN A 181 7.56 18.87 5.00
N LEU A 182 6.62 17.91 4.96
CA LEU A 182 6.29 17.19 3.71
C LEU A 182 5.86 18.11 2.55
N SER A 183 5.18 19.22 2.85
CA SER A 183 4.76 20.19 1.83
C SER A 183 5.95 20.84 1.13
N GLU A 184 6.97 21.26 1.88
CA GLU A 184 8.19 21.87 1.34
C GLU A 184 8.97 20.86 0.49
N TYR A 185 9.06 19.61 0.95
CA TYR A 185 9.67 18.55 0.17
C TYR A 185 8.91 18.21 -1.12
N LEU A 186 7.57 18.27 -1.10
CA LEU A 186 6.75 18.09 -2.29
C LEU A 186 6.97 19.23 -3.30
N GLU A 187 7.08 20.47 -2.82
CA GLU A 187 7.42 21.63 -3.66
C GLU A 187 8.82 21.51 -4.26
N LEU A 188 9.80 21.12 -3.45
CA LEU A 188 11.16 20.83 -3.91
C LEU A 188 11.15 19.73 -5.00
N LEU A 189 10.43 18.62 -4.77
CA LEU A 189 10.31 17.54 -5.75
C LEU A 189 9.70 18.04 -7.06
N ARG A 190 8.63 18.84 -6.99
CA ARG A 190 8.00 19.46 -8.18
C ARG A 190 8.95 20.40 -8.92
N SER A 191 9.79 21.15 -8.21
CA SER A 191 10.77 22.05 -8.82
C SER A 191 11.84 21.32 -9.65
N VAL A 192 12.12 20.05 -9.32
CA VAL A 192 13.11 19.20 -10.01
C VAL A 192 12.47 18.01 -10.75
N GLN A 193 11.18 18.06 -11.07
CA GLN A 193 10.43 16.94 -11.65
C GLN A 193 11.00 16.45 -13.00
N ASN A 194 11.63 17.35 -13.76
CA ASN A 194 12.33 17.04 -15.02
C ASN A 194 13.71 16.36 -14.82
N ARG A 195 14.18 16.20 -13.58
CA ARG A 195 15.43 15.51 -13.22
C ARG A 195 15.11 14.27 -12.37
N PRO A 196 14.83 13.10 -12.98
CA PRO A 196 14.36 11.92 -12.27
C PRO A 196 15.27 11.47 -11.12
N VAL A 197 16.60 11.52 -11.29
CA VAL A 197 17.56 11.10 -10.25
C VAL A 197 17.43 11.95 -8.98
N LYS A 198 17.19 13.26 -9.12
CA LYS A 198 16.94 14.15 -7.97
C LYS A 198 15.62 13.82 -7.28
N CYS A 199 14.56 13.59 -8.04
CA CYS A 199 13.27 13.17 -7.49
C CYS A 199 13.39 11.85 -6.71
N LEU A 200 14.07 10.86 -7.30
CA LEU A 200 14.31 9.56 -6.66
C LEU A 200 15.15 9.72 -5.38
N THR A 201 16.08 10.67 -5.34
CA THR A 201 16.88 10.98 -4.14
C THR A 201 16.00 11.53 -3.01
N ILE A 202 15.09 12.47 -3.32
CA ILE A 202 14.12 13.00 -2.35
C ILE A 202 13.20 11.89 -1.85
N MET A 203 12.61 11.11 -2.76
CA MET A 203 11.73 9.99 -2.43
C MET A 203 12.45 8.94 -1.57
N TRP A 204 13.72 8.64 -1.86
CA TRP A 204 14.54 7.72 -1.09
C TRP A 204 14.85 8.23 0.31
N ALA A 205 15.24 9.50 0.44
CA ALA A 205 15.60 10.10 1.73
C ALA A 205 14.41 10.10 2.69
N LEU A 206 13.27 10.60 2.23
CA LEU A 206 12.04 10.64 3.03
C LEU A 206 11.49 9.23 3.30
N GLY A 207 11.62 8.33 2.31
CA GLY A 207 11.15 6.96 2.41
C GLY A 207 11.80 6.15 3.54
N GLN A 208 13.02 6.50 3.98
CA GLN A 208 13.69 5.76 5.05
C GLN A 208 12.87 5.69 6.36
N ALA A 209 12.07 6.72 6.64
CA ALA A 209 11.20 6.73 7.82
C ALA A 209 10.19 5.57 7.84
N GLY A 210 9.74 5.13 6.65
CA GLY A 210 8.76 4.05 6.53
C GLY A 210 9.30 2.68 6.91
N PHE A 211 10.61 2.46 6.88
CA PHE A 211 11.16 1.16 7.22
C PHE A 211 11.17 0.89 8.74
N PHE A 212 11.02 1.93 9.57
CA PHE A 212 10.98 1.79 11.03
C PHE A 212 9.61 2.16 11.61
N ASP A 213 8.81 2.95 10.89
CA ASP A 213 7.48 3.39 11.32
C ASP A 213 6.49 3.40 10.15
N LEU A 214 5.52 2.48 10.17
CA LEU A 214 4.48 2.37 9.15
C LEU A 214 3.72 3.69 8.96
N SER A 215 3.41 4.39 10.05
CA SER A 215 2.63 5.62 10.01
C SER A 215 3.37 6.70 9.25
N GLN A 216 4.66 6.89 9.53
CA GLN A 216 5.49 7.84 8.80
C GLN A 216 5.69 7.42 7.34
N GLY A 217 5.91 6.12 7.10
CA GLY A 217 6.05 5.59 5.74
C GLY A 217 4.82 5.85 4.87
N LEU A 218 3.62 5.68 5.43
CA LEU A 218 2.37 5.98 4.74
C LEU A 218 2.21 7.48 4.49
N ARG A 219 2.54 8.35 5.45
CA ARG A 219 2.50 9.80 5.24
C ARG A 219 3.43 10.25 4.13
N VAL A 220 4.66 9.74 4.09
CA VAL A 220 5.61 10.01 3.00
C VAL A 220 5.05 9.51 1.68
N TRP A 221 4.51 8.29 1.64
CA TRP A 221 3.97 7.74 0.40
C TRP A 221 2.78 8.55 -0.13
N LEU A 222 1.82 8.88 0.72
CA LEU A 222 0.64 9.67 0.36
C LEU A 222 0.99 11.13 0.02
N GLY A 223 1.94 11.73 0.73
CA GLY A 223 2.32 13.13 0.59
C GLY A 223 3.33 13.41 -0.52
N ILE A 224 4.19 12.44 -0.87
CA ILE A 224 5.32 12.63 -1.80
C ILE A 224 5.19 11.74 -3.03
N MET A 225 4.90 10.45 -2.84
CA MET A 225 4.97 9.47 -3.93
C MET A 225 3.67 9.35 -4.73
N LEU A 226 2.52 9.38 -4.05
CA LEU A 226 1.20 9.36 -4.69
C LEU A 226 0.99 10.54 -5.66
N PRO A 227 1.35 11.80 -5.32
CA PRO A 227 1.20 12.94 -6.25
C PRO A 227 1.98 12.80 -7.55
N VAL A 228 3.03 11.98 -7.58
CA VAL A 228 3.86 11.72 -8.78
C VAL A 228 3.72 10.31 -9.32
N LEU A 229 2.72 9.56 -8.87
CA LEU A 229 2.49 8.18 -9.30
C LEU A 229 2.23 8.09 -10.81
N GLY A 230 1.69 9.14 -11.42
CA GLY A 230 1.50 9.24 -12.88
C GLY A 230 2.75 9.65 -13.67
N VAL A 231 3.87 9.95 -13.01
CA VAL A 231 5.12 10.32 -13.70
C VAL A 231 5.87 9.03 -14.04
N LYS A 232 5.98 8.70 -15.33
CA LYS A 232 6.54 7.42 -15.82
C LYS A 232 7.91 7.09 -15.22
N SER A 233 8.81 8.08 -15.12
CA SER A 233 10.16 7.92 -14.56
C SER A 233 10.21 7.68 -13.05
N LEU A 234 9.13 7.94 -12.32
CA LEU A 234 9.07 7.84 -10.84
C LEU A 234 8.10 6.74 -10.36
N SER A 235 7.10 6.40 -11.16
CA SER A 235 6.02 5.45 -10.85
C SER A 235 6.51 4.08 -10.35
N SER A 236 7.56 3.54 -10.98
CA SER A 236 8.17 2.26 -10.60
C SER A 236 8.70 2.29 -9.16
N TYR A 237 9.42 3.35 -8.80
CA TYR A 237 9.94 3.52 -7.44
C TYR A 237 8.81 3.68 -6.42
N ALA A 238 7.79 4.49 -6.72
CA ALA A 238 6.66 4.72 -5.83
C ALA A 238 5.90 3.43 -5.47
N ILE A 239 5.71 2.53 -6.45
CA ILE A 239 5.03 1.25 -6.25
C ILE A 239 5.93 0.25 -5.53
N ALA A 240 7.21 0.16 -5.92
CA ALA A 240 8.18 -0.72 -5.25
C ALA A 240 8.36 -0.34 -3.76
N TYR A 241 8.35 0.97 -3.45
CA TYR A 241 8.40 1.44 -2.07
C TYR A 241 7.17 0.99 -1.29
N LEU A 242 5.96 1.15 -1.86
CA LEU A 242 4.72 0.74 -1.20
C LEU A 242 4.68 -0.75 -0.92
N GLU A 243 5.08 -1.56 -1.91
CA GLU A 243 5.17 -3.02 -1.77
C GLU A 243 6.09 -3.38 -0.60
N ARG A 244 7.28 -2.78 -0.55
CA ARG A 244 8.26 -3.01 0.51
C ARG A 244 7.77 -2.55 1.88
N LEU A 245 7.15 -1.38 1.95
CA LEU A 245 6.57 -0.82 3.18
C LEU A 245 5.53 -1.78 3.76
N LEU A 246 4.60 -2.24 2.92
CA LEU A 246 3.55 -3.16 3.34
C LEU A 246 4.15 -4.54 3.71
N LEU A 247 5.13 -5.04 2.96
CA LEU A 247 5.78 -6.33 3.26
C LEU A 247 6.46 -6.30 4.64
N LEU A 248 7.17 -5.21 4.97
CA LEU A 248 7.89 -5.07 6.23
C LEU A 248 6.94 -4.92 7.43
N HIS A 249 5.80 -4.23 7.24
CA HIS A 249 4.81 -4.00 8.29
C HIS A 249 3.59 -4.92 8.12
N ALA A 250 3.69 -6.16 8.59
CA ALA A 250 2.58 -7.10 8.59
C ALA A 250 1.36 -6.58 9.39
N ASN A 251 1.62 -5.95 10.54
CA ASN A 251 0.58 -5.34 11.37
C ASN A 251 0.24 -3.92 10.87
N LEU A 252 -0.91 -3.79 10.21
CA LEU A 252 -1.36 -2.53 9.62
C LEU A 252 -2.00 -1.55 10.60
N THR A 253 -2.23 -1.94 11.86
CA THR A 253 -2.97 -1.12 12.84
C THR A 253 -2.36 0.26 13.07
N LYS A 254 -1.03 0.38 13.04
CA LYS A 254 -0.33 1.67 13.15
C LYS A 254 -0.61 2.61 11.99
N GLY A 255 -1.03 2.10 10.84
CA GLY A 255 -1.38 2.91 9.67
C GLY A 255 -2.84 3.38 9.64
N PHE A 256 -3.69 2.93 10.57
CA PHE A 256 -5.11 3.27 10.57
C PHE A 256 -5.35 4.76 10.82
N GLY A 257 -6.32 5.32 10.08
CA GLY A 257 -6.69 6.74 10.17
C GLY A 257 -5.76 7.70 9.41
N ILE A 258 -4.70 7.20 8.76
CA ILE A 258 -3.78 8.03 7.96
C ILE A 258 -4.29 8.21 6.53
N MET A 259 -4.93 7.17 5.96
CA MET A 259 -5.48 7.19 4.62
C MET A 259 -7.00 7.42 4.68
N GLY A 260 -7.45 8.62 4.30
CA GLY A 260 -8.87 8.94 4.20
C GLY A 260 -9.44 8.64 2.81
N PRO A 261 -10.73 8.96 2.58
CA PRO A 261 -11.36 8.86 1.26
C PRO A 261 -10.58 9.63 0.18
N LYS A 262 -10.12 10.84 0.51
CA LYS A 262 -9.41 11.73 -0.44
C LYS A 262 -8.17 11.08 -1.03
N GLU A 263 -7.40 10.36 -0.21
CA GLU A 263 -6.19 9.68 -0.64
C GLU A 263 -6.48 8.30 -1.23
N PHE A 264 -7.50 7.60 -0.72
CA PHE A 264 -7.85 6.25 -1.13
C PHE A 264 -8.42 6.17 -2.56
N PHE A 265 -9.32 7.08 -2.93
CA PHE A 265 -10.01 6.99 -4.22
C PHE A 265 -9.10 7.19 -5.45
N PRO A 266 -8.10 8.09 -5.43
CA PRO A 266 -7.07 8.11 -6.48
C PRO A 266 -6.39 6.76 -6.67
N LEU A 267 -6.18 5.97 -5.62
CA LEU A 267 -5.56 4.63 -5.68
C LEU A 267 -6.46 3.62 -6.36
N LEU A 268 -7.76 3.65 -6.02
CA LEU A 268 -8.77 2.85 -6.71
C LEU A 268 -8.76 3.18 -8.22
N ASP A 269 -8.74 4.47 -8.57
CA ASP A 269 -8.75 4.92 -9.95
C ASP A 269 -7.47 4.45 -10.69
N PHE A 270 -6.28 4.60 -10.08
CA PHE A 270 -5.04 4.05 -10.64
C PHE A 270 -5.03 2.52 -10.76
N ALA A 271 -5.60 1.80 -9.81
CA ALA A 271 -5.61 0.35 -9.82
C ALA A 271 -6.55 -0.22 -10.89
N PHE A 272 -7.74 0.35 -11.06
CA PHE A 272 -8.81 -0.30 -11.84
C PHE A 272 -9.25 0.45 -13.10
N MET A 273 -8.95 1.75 -13.25
CA MET A 273 -9.30 2.47 -14.49
C MET A 273 -8.27 2.21 -15.60
N PRO A 274 -8.69 1.85 -16.82
CA PRO A 274 -7.80 1.66 -17.95
C PRO A 274 -7.24 2.99 -18.45
N LYS A 275 -6.17 2.93 -19.25
CA LYS A 275 -5.55 4.10 -19.91
C LYS A 275 -5.14 5.22 -18.95
N ASN A 276 -4.83 4.88 -17.70
CA ASN A 276 -4.19 5.82 -16.79
C ASN A 276 -2.68 5.93 -17.08
N ALA A 277 -1.98 6.75 -16.30
CA ALA A 277 -0.57 7.03 -16.53
C ALA A 277 0.40 5.89 -16.15
N LEU A 278 -0.08 4.83 -15.48
CA LEU A 278 0.73 3.65 -15.14
C LEU A 278 0.86 2.70 -16.32
N SER A 279 2.01 2.02 -16.41
CA SER A 279 2.12 0.87 -17.30
C SER A 279 1.21 -0.28 -16.82
N PRO A 280 0.79 -1.19 -17.71
CA PRO A 280 -0.04 -2.34 -17.32
C PRO A 280 0.58 -3.21 -16.21
N SER A 281 1.91 -3.36 -16.22
CA SER A 281 2.65 -4.11 -15.20
C SER A 281 2.58 -3.45 -13.82
N LEU A 282 2.81 -2.14 -13.76
CA LEU A 282 2.75 -1.36 -12.53
C LEU A 282 1.33 -1.28 -11.99
N GLN A 283 0.35 -1.14 -12.88
CA GLN A 283 -1.06 -1.16 -12.52
C GLN A 283 -1.45 -2.50 -11.87
N GLU A 284 -1.00 -3.62 -12.44
CA GLU A 284 -1.23 -4.95 -11.86
C GLU A 284 -0.55 -5.12 -10.50
N GLN A 285 0.67 -4.61 -10.32
CA GLN A 285 1.32 -4.59 -9.00
C GLN A 285 0.50 -3.78 -7.99
N LEU A 286 -0.01 -2.60 -8.36
CA LEU A 286 -0.85 -1.80 -7.48
C LEU A 286 -2.16 -2.53 -7.11
N ARG A 287 -2.80 -3.25 -8.05
CA ARG A 287 -3.98 -4.08 -7.77
C ARG A 287 -3.70 -5.16 -6.73
N ARG A 288 -2.51 -5.77 -6.74
CA ARG A 288 -2.13 -6.78 -5.72
C ARG A 288 -1.95 -6.16 -4.33
N LEU A 289 -1.50 -4.91 -4.26
CA LEU A 289 -1.37 -4.18 -2.99
C LEU A 289 -2.70 -3.62 -2.48
N TYR A 290 -3.65 -3.37 -3.39
CA TYR A 290 -4.93 -2.72 -3.12
C TYR A 290 -5.72 -3.30 -1.93
N PRO A 291 -5.87 -4.62 -1.73
CA PRO A 291 -6.60 -5.15 -0.58
C PRO A 291 -6.03 -4.68 0.76
N ARG A 292 -4.70 -4.55 0.88
CA ARG A 292 -4.06 -4.05 2.10
C ARG A 292 -4.24 -2.54 2.26
N LEU A 293 -4.25 -1.78 1.16
CA LEU A 293 -4.56 -0.35 1.15
C LEU A 293 -6.01 -0.10 1.59
N LYS A 294 -6.95 -0.95 1.17
CA LYS A 294 -8.35 -0.90 1.59
C LYS A 294 -8.51 -1.13 3.10
N VAL A 295 -7.80 -2.11 3.67
CA VAL A 295 -7.75 -2.32 5.13
C VAL A 295 -7.21 -1.09 5.86
N LEU A 296 -6.15 -0.46 5.35
CA LEU A 296 -5.59 0.77 5.93
C LEU A 296 -6.58 1.94 5.88
N ALA A 297 -7.29 2.10 4.77
CA ALA A 297 -8.29 3.14 4.59
C ALA A 297 -9.50 2.94 5.53
N PHE A 298 -10.01 1.71 5.62
CA PHE A 298 -11.19 1.41 6.45
C PHE A 298 -10.88 1.52 7.95
N GLY A 299 -9.63 1.25 8.32
CA GLY A 299 -9.09 1.53 9.64
C GLY A 299 -9.63 0.59 10.73
N ALA A 300 -9.58 1.08 11.98
CA ALA A 300 -9.88 0.27 13.16
C ALA A 300 -11.38 0.01 13.39
N LYS A 301 -12.25 0.89 12.87
CA LYS A 301 -13.68 0.93 13.18
C LYS A 301 -14.55 1.09 11.91
N PRO A 302 -14.46 0.14 10.95
CA PRO A 302 -15.22 0.21 9.71
C PRO A 302 -16.73 0.37 9.93
N GLU A 303 -17.26 -0.16 11.04
CA GLU A 303 -18.67 -0.05 11.44
C GLU A 303 -19.16 1.39 11.69
N SER A 304 -18.24 2.36 11.79
CA SER A 304 -18.53 3.76 12.05
C SER A 304 -17.89 4.74 11.06
N THR A 305 -17.22 4.25 10.02
CA THR A 305 -16.47 5.08 9.07
C THR A 305 -16.84 4.85 7.62
N LEU A 306 -17.35 3.66 7.25
CA LEU A 306 -17.56 3.29 5.85
C LEU A 306 -18.63 4.12 5.15
N HIS A 307 -19.60 4.68 5.88
CA HIS A 307 -20.58 5.61 5.33
C HIS A 307 -19.93 6.85 4.68
N THR A 308 -18.71 7.23 5.09
CA THR A 308 -17.95 8.35 4.49
C THR A 308 -17.34 7.99 3.12
N TYR A 309 -17.12 6.71 2.84
CA TYR A 309 -16.57 6.22 1.57
C TYR A 309 -17.67 5.95 0.54
N LEU A 310 -18.85 5.54 0.99
CA LEU A 310 -19.99 5.18 0.13
C LEU A 310 -20.31 6.22 -0.97
N PRO A 311 -20.37 7.54 -0.70
CA PRO A 311 -20.68 8.54 -1.73
C PRO A 311 -19.72 8.48 -2.92
N SER A 312 -18.43 8.31 -2.65
CA SER A 312 -17.37 8.31 -3.66
C SER A 312 -17.27 6.98 -4.42
N PHE A 313 -17.67 5.86 -3.80
CA PHE A 313 -17.88 4.61 -4.52
C PHE A 313 -19.07 4.72 -5.47
N LEU A 314 -20.21 5.22 -4.96
CA LEU A 314 -21.45 5.36 -5.73
C LEU A 314 -21.26 6.29 -6.93
N SER A 315 -20.57 7.43 -6.75
CA SER A 315 -20.33 8.38 -7.85
C SER A 315 -19.46 7.80 -8.98
N ARG A 316 -18.59 6.83 -8.67
CA ARG A 316 -17.69 6.17 -9.66
C ARG A 316 -18.35 5.03 -10.42
N ALA A 317 -19.49 4.56 -9.92
CA ALA A 317 -20.19 3.42 -10.45
C ALA A 317 -21.01 3.82 -11.69
N THR A 318 -20.32 4.24 -12.75
CA THR A 318 -20.94 4.72 -14.00
C THR A 318 -21.24 3.55 -14.95
N PRO A 319 -22.16 3.69 -15.91
CA PRO A 319 -22.47 2.63 -16.88
C PRO A 319 -21.27 2.17 -17.71
N HIS A 320 -20.28 3.04 -17.90
CA HIS A 320 -19.08 2.79 -18.71
C HIS A 320 -17.89 2.29 -17.86
N CYS A 321 -18.11 1.94 -16.59
CA CYS A 321 -17.04 1.44 -15.74
C CYS A 321 -16.53 0.07 -16.26
N PRO A 322 -15.20 -0.15 -16.28
CA PRO A 322 -14.61 -1.46 -16.60
C PRO A 322 -15.13 -2.56 -15.66
N ASP A 323 -15.19 -3.80 -16.12
CA ASP A 323 -15.72 -4.91 -15.33
C ASP A 323 -14.97 -5.13 -14.00
N ASP A 324 -13.64 -5.00 -13.99
CA ASP A 324 -12.84 -5.11 -12.77
C ASP A 324 -13.18 -4.02 -11.75
N MET A 325 -13.27 -2.77 -12.22
CA MET A 325 -13.69 -1.63 -11.40
C MET A 325 -15.11 -1.84 -10.87
N LYS A 326 -16.04 -2.28 -11.73
CA LYS A 326 -17.42 -2.55 -11.36
C LYS A 326 -17.51 -3.60 -10.26
N ARG A 327 -16.75 -4.69 -10.37
CA ARG A 327 -16.69 -5.74 -9.33
C ARG A 327 -16.17 -5.20 -8.01
N GLU A 328 -15.09 -4.41 -8.03
CA GLU A 328 -14.53 -3.83 -6.81
C GLU A 328 -15.48 -2.81 -6.16
N LEU A 329 -16.07 -1.92 -6.96
CA LEU A 329 -17.06 -0.95 -6.48
C LEU A 329 -18.26 -1.65 -5.82
N LEU A 330 -18.81 -2.68 -6.47
CA LEU A 330 -19.93 -3.44 -5.92
C LEU A 330 -19.57 -4.16 -4.62
N SER A 331 -18.39 -4.79 -4.57
CA SER A 331 -17.86 -5.44 -3.37
C SER A 331 -17.73 -4.44 -2.22
N SER A 332 -17.08 -3.31 -2.46
CA SER A 332 -16.85 -2.26 -1.47
C SER A 332 -18.12 -1.56 -1.00
N MET A 333 -19.07 -1.25 -1.90
CA MET A 333 -20.37 -0.70 -1.50
C MET A 333 -21.18 -1.68 -0.66
N THR A 334 -21.14 -2.97 -1.01
CA THR A 334 -21.81 -4.01 -0.22
C THR A 334 -21.23 -4.09 1.19
N GLU A 335 -19.91 -4.02 1.33
CA GLU A 335 -19.24 -3.97 2.63
C GLU A 335 -19.66 -2.75 3.44
N CYS A 336 -19.72 -1.56 2.82
CA CYS A 336 -20.21 -0.35 3.48
C CYS A 336 -21.63 -0.53 4.05
N LEU A 337 -22.55 -1.09 3.25
CA LEU A 337 -23.95 -1.29 3.62
C LEU A 337 -24.16 -2.39 4.67
N CYS A 338 -23.30 -3.42 4.69
CA CYS A 338 -23.38 -4.53 5.62
C CYS A 338 -22.74 -4.22 6.98
N VAL A 339 -21.64 -3.47 6.99
CA VAL A 339 -20.80 -3.25 8.18
C VAL A 339 -21.18 -1.96 8.92
N ASP A 340 -21.49 -0.88 8.18
CA ASP A 340 -21.84 0.42 8.77
C ASP A 340 -23.31 0.75 8.49
N VAL A 341 -24.11 0.76 9.57
CA VAL A 341 -25.56 1.02 9.49
C VAL A 341 -25.86 2.43 8.96
N GLN A 342 -24.97 3.41 9.17
CA GLN A 342 -25.17 4.78 8.69
C GLN A 342 -25.07 4.87 7.16
N SER A 343 -24.37 3.93 6.52
CA SER A 343 -24.27 3.84 5.05
C SER A 343 -25.64 3.78 4.38
N LEU A 344 -26.61 3.08 4.98
CA LEU A 344 -27.98 3.03 4.46
C LEU A 344 -28.67 4.40 4.52
N GLY A 345 -28.42 5.18 5.57
CA GLY A 345 -28.91 6.55 5.69
C GLY A 345 -28.31 7.48 4.63
N VAL A 346 -27.00 7.39 4.40
CA VAL A 346 -26.29 8.14 3.34
C VAL A 346 -26.82 7.75 1.96
N TRP A 347 -27.05 6.46 1.71
CA TRP A 347 -27.61 6.01 0.44
C TRP A 347 -29.00 6.62 0.17
N ARG A 348 -29.87 6.68 1.19
CA ARG A 348 -31.18 7.37 1.11
C ARG A 348 -31.06 8.81 0.63
N GLN A 349 -30.12 9.56 1.20
CA GLN A 349 -29.90 10.97 0.84
C GLN A 349 -29.36 11.16 -0.58
N LEU A 350 -28.61 10.18 -1.07
CA LEU A 350 -27.94 10.23 -2.38
C LEU A 350 -28.76 9.63 -3.51
N TYR A 351 -29.86 8.94 -3.20
CA TYR A 351 -30.63 8.15 -4.15
C TYR A 351 -31.12 8.93 -5.36
N THR A 352 -31.74 10.09 -5.15
CA THR A 352 -32.26 10.94 -6.23
C THR A 352 -31.15 11.49 -7.13
N LYS A 353 -29.99 11.82 -6.55
CA LYS A 353 -28.81 12.34 -7.27
C LYS A 353 -28.06 11.26 -8.05
N HIS A 354 -28.17 10.01 -7.61
CA HIS A 354 -27.43 8.88 -8.16
C HIS A 354 -28.36 7.75 -8.59
N LEU A 355 -29.48 8.09 -9.23
CA LEU A 355 -30.50 7.12 -9.60
C LEU A 355 -29.93 6.10 -10.59
N ALA A 356 -29.19 6.56 -11.61
CA ALA A 356 -28.51 5.71 -12.58
C ALA A 356 -27.49 4.74 -11.95
N GLN A 357 -26.76 5.21 -10.94
CA GLN A 357 -25.74 4.41 -10.24
C GLN A 357 -26.38 3.47 -9.20
N SER A 358 -27.53 3.86 -8.65
CA SER A 358 -28.33 3.01 -7.77
C SER A 358 -29.01 1.86 -8.53
N ARG A 359 -29.12 1.96 -9.87
CA ARG A 359 -29.57 0.86 -10.75
C ARG A 359 -28.55 -0.25 -10.92
N ILE A 360 -27.28 -0.06 -10.52
CA ILE A 360 -26.23 -1.00 -10.87
C ILE A 360 -26.57 -2.37 -10.29
N LYS A 361 -27.10 -3.20 -11.18
CA LYS A 361 -27.34 -4.62 -10.99
C LYS A 361 -26.05 -5.21 -10.41
N PRO A 362 -26.15 -6.06 -9.37
CA PRO A 362 -26.74 -7.36 -9.64
C PRO A 362 -27.60 -7.95 -8.51
N PRO A 363 -28.30 -9.07 -8.79
CA PRO A 363 -28.68 -10.06 -7.78
C PRO A 363 -27.60 -10.37 -6.72
N PHE A 364 -26.35 -9.94 -6.88
CA PHE A 364 -25.26 -9.99 -5.91
C PHE A 364 -25.45 -9.06 -4.70
N ILE A 365 -25.71 -7.75 -4.87
CA ILE A 365 -25.98 -6.85 -3.72
C ILE A 365 -27.19 -7.38 -2.95
N VAL A 366 -28.24 -7.77 -3.68
CA VAL A 366 -29.45 -8.36 -3.12
C VAL A 366 -29.15 -9.65 -2.35
N SER A 367 -28.44 -10.61 -2.96
CA SER A 367 -28.14 -11.91 -2.33
C SER A 367 -27.17 -11.79 -1.16
N VAL A 368 -26.16 -10.91 -1.25
CA VAL A 368 -25.16 -10.71 -0.20
C VAL A 368 -25.74 -9.92 0.96
N LEU A 369 -26.54 -8.88 0.71
CA LEU A 369 -27.32 -8.25 1.77
C LEU A 369 -28.18 -9.31 2.45
N ILE A 370 -29.02 -10.07 1.73
CA ILE A 370 -29.89 -11.09 2.38
C ILE A 370 -29.12 -12.09 3.28
N PHE A 371 -27.91 -12.51 2.88
CA PHE A 371 -27.10 -13.49 3.62
C PHE A 371 -26.28 -12.89 4.78
N CYS A 372 -25.82 -11.65 4.67
CA CYS A 372 -24.95 -11.00 5.66
C CYS A 372 -25.71 -10.24 6.76
N LEU A 373 -27.02 -10.03 6.62
CA LEU A 373 -27.77 -9.16 7.54
C LEU A 373 -27.99 -9.82 8.91
N THR A 374 -27.33 -9.27 9.92
CA THR A 374 -27.85 -9.31 11.30
C THR A 374 -29.27 -8.71 11.34
N ASN A 375 -30.08 -9.09 12.33
CA ASN A 375 -31.48 -8.62 12.43
C ASN A 375 -31.61 -7.09 12.42
N CYS A 376 -30.60 -6.36 12.94
CA CYS A 376 -30.59 -4.90 12.98
C CYS A 376 -30.43 -4.27 11.58
N VAL A 377 -29.47 -4.73 10.78
CA VAL A 377 -29.24 -4.19 9.43
C VAL A 377 -30.42 -4.53 8.52
N ARG A 378 -31.06 -5.69 8.71
CA ARG A 378 -32.26 -6.09 7.96
C ARG A 378 -33.39 -5.08 8.10
N LYS A 379 -33.68 -4.63 9.33
CA LYS A 379 -34.72 -3.63 9.60
C LYS A 379 -34.40 -2.29 8.92
N ASN A 380 -33.17 -1.81 9.05
CA ASN A 380 -32.74 -0.58 8.40
C ASN A 380 -32.82 -0.66 6.86
N LEU A 381 -32.52 -1.83 6.29
CA LEU A 381 -32.68 -2.07 4.85
C LEU A 381 -34.15 -2.05 4.42
N GLU A 382 -35.07 -2.64 5.20
CA GLU A 382 -36.51 -2.55 4.92
C GLU A 382 -36.99 -1.10 4.89
N GLU A 383 -36.58 -0.29 5.87
CA GLU A 383 -36.88 1.14 5.92
C GLU A 383 -36.32 1.89 4.71
N THR A 384 -35.09 1.56 4.30
CA THR A 384 -34.48 2.13 3.08
C THR A 384 -35.23 1.75 1.80
N ILE A 385 -35.66 0.50 1.66
CA ILE A 385 -36.45 0.07 0.50
C ILE A 385 -37.80 0.79 0.48
N GLN A 386 -38.47 0.95 1.62
CA GLN A 386 -39.73 1.73 1.65
C GLN A 386 -39.49 3.19 1.28
N SER A 387 -38.42 3.81 1.79
CA SER A 387 -38.04 5.17 1.42
C SER A 387 -37.83 5.31 -0.10
N PHE A 388 -37.10 4.39 -0.73
CA PHE A 388 -36.91 4.41 -2.19
C PHE A 388 -38.21 4.24 -2.96
N ARG A 389 -39.13 3.39 -2.47
CA ARG A 389 -40.43 3.21 -3.12
C ARG A 389 -41.27 4.48 -3.08
N VAL A 390 -41.37 5.14 -1.93
CA VAL A 390 -42.10 6.41 -1.81
C VAL A 390 -41.49 7.45 -2.75
N THR A 391 -40.16 7.60 -2.74
CA THR A 391 -39.47 8.54 -3.64
C THR A 391 -39.65 8.17 -5.12
N ASN A 392 -39.71 6.89 -5.47
CA ASN A 392 -39.97 6.45 -6.84
C ASN A 392 -41.41 6.72 -7.28
N GLU A 393 -42.38 6.55 -6.38
CA GLU A 393 -43.78 6.84 -6.64
C GLU A 393 -44.00 8.35 -6.82
N GLU A 394 -43.34 9.19 -6.02
CA GLU A 394 -43.36 10.66 -6.17
C GLU A 394 -42.70 11.14 -7.47
N MET A 395 -41.58 10.52 -7.88
CA MET A 395 -40.88 10.90 -9.11
C MET A 395 -41.51 10.34 -10.38
N ARG A 396 -42.44 9.37 -10.27
CA ARG A 396 -43.08 8.73 -11.43
C ARG A 396 -43.80 9.73 -12.32
N ASP A 397 -44.41 10.74 -11.69
CA ASP A 397 -45.24 11.72 -12.39
C ASP A 397 -44.41 12.90 -12.92
N THR A 398 -43.13 13.01 -12.55
CA THR A 398 -42.23 14.12 -12.91
C THR A 398 -41.06 13.70 -13.80
N VAL A 399 -40.62 12.44 -13.76
CA VAL A 399 -39.47 11.92 -14.52
C VAL A 399 -39.78 10.53 -15.08
N GLU A 400 -40.22 10.44 -16.33
CA GLU A 400 -40.25 9.17 -17.07
C GLU A 400 -38.82 8.79 -17.50
N SER A 401 -38.11 8.10 -16.61
CA SER A 401 -36.80 7.52 -16.93
C SER A 401 -36.84 6.01 -16.83
N GLN A 402 -36.14 5.35 -17.76
CA GLN A 402 -35.83 3.92 -17.64
C GLN A 402 -35.12 3.63 -16.30
N ASP A 403 -34.41 4.64 -15.76
CA ASP A 403 -33.80 4.64 -14.43
C ASP A 403 -34.77 4.30 -13.32
N LEU A 404 -35.88 5.02 -13.31
CA LEU A 404 -36.89 4.89 -12.28
C LEU A 404 -37.57 3.53 -12.31
N GLN A 405 -37.89 3.03 -13.51
CA GLN A 405 -38.56 1.73 -13.67
C GLN A 405 -37.68 0.57 -13.19
N GLU A 406 -36.40 0.57 -13.53
CA GLU A 406 -35.47 -0.48 -13.10
C GLU A 406 -35.23 -0.44 -11.58
N CYS A 407 -35.06 0.75 -10.98
CA CYS A 407 -34.96 0.87 -9.53
C CYS A 407 -36.23 0.42 -8.80
N ASN A 408 -37.41 0.72 -9.34
CA ASN A 408 -38.67 0.26 -8.78
C ASN A 408 -38.77 -1.28 -8.82
N SER A 409 -38.40 -1.89 -9.95
CA SER A 409 -38.34 -3.35 -10.09
C SER A 409 -37.35 -3.99 -9.10
N LEU A 410 -36.21 -3.33 -8.84
CA LEU A 410 -35.22 -3.79 -7.87
C LEU A 410 -35.78 -3.76 -6.44
N CYS A 411 -36.46 -2.69 -6.06
CA CYS A 411 -37.10 -2.56 -4.75
C CYS A 411 -38.15 -3.65 -4.51
N GLN A 412 -38.99 -3.94 -5.52
CA GLN A 412 -39.99 -5.02 -5.45
C GLN A 412 -39.33 -6.40 -5.27
N ASN A 413 -38.30 -6.69 -6.08
CA ASN A 413 -37.55 -7.95 -5.99
C ASN A 413 -36.88 -8.15 -4.62
N LEU A 414 -36.27 -7.09 -4.08
CA LEU A 414 -35.68 -7.09 -2.74
C LEU A 414 -36.73 -7.38 -1.66
N GLN A 415 -37.87 -6.70 -1.71
CA GLN A 415 -38.96 -6.87 -0.74
C GLN A 415 -39.53 -8.29 -0.75
N VAL A 416 -39.74 -8.87 -1.95
CA VAL A 416 -40.19 -10.26 -2.09
C VAL A 416 -39.19 -11.23 -1.49
N LYS A 417 -37.89 -11.06 -1.76
CA LYS A 417 -36.85 -11.94 -1.21
C LYS A 417 -36.65 -11.77 0.30
N MET A 418 -36.80 -10.57 0.85
CA MET A 418 -36.70 -10.33 2.30
C MET A 418 -37.89 -10.92 3.06
N ARG A 419 -39.10 -10.86 2.47
CA ARG A 419 -40.32 -11.49 3.03
C ARG A 419 -40.35 -13.00 2.83
N GLY A 420 -39.65 -13.52 1.81
CA GLY A 420 -39.46 -14.93 1.57
C GLY A 420 -38.64 -15.56 2.69
N ARG A 421 -39.31 -16.04 3.75
CA ARG A 421 -38.73 -17.11 4.58
C ARG A 421 -38.50 -18.28 3.62
N GLY A 422 -37.24 -18.59 3.32
CA GLY A 422 -36.90 -19.71 2.45
C GLY A 422 -37.71 -20.95 2.84
N PHE A 423 -38.14 -21.74 1.85
CA PHE A 423 -38.90 -22.96 2.09
C PHE A 423 -38.17 -23.77 3.18
N PRO A 424 -38.83 -24.22 4.26
CA PRO A 424 -38.17 -24.68 5.48
C PRO A 424 -37.64 -26.11 5.29
N TRP A 425 -36.71 -26.28 4.35
CA TRP A 425 -36.06 -27.53 3.99
C TRP A 425 -35.47 -28.23 5.21
N SER A 426 -34.91 -27.47 6.15
CA SER A 426 -34.40 -28.02 7.41
C SER A 426 -35.51 -28.62 8.27
N LYS A 427 -36.68 -27.98 8.39
CA LYS A 427 -37.83 -28.51 9.12
C LYS A 427 -38.45 -29.71 8.40
N LEU A 428 -38.56 -29.64 7.07
CA LEU A 428 -39.06 -30.75 6.25
C LEU A 428 -38.15 -31.98 6.37
N LEU A 429 -36.83 -31.77 6.30
CA LEU A 429 -35.84 -32.82 6.51
C LEU A 429 -35.93 -33.40 7.94
N MET A 430 -36.11 -32.56 8.96
CA MET A 430 -36.29 -33.00 10.34
C MET A 430 -37.54 -33.86 10.49
N VAL A 431 -38.68 -33.43 9.93
CA VAL A 431 -39.93 -34.20 9.93
C VAL A 431 -39.76 -35.53 9.20
N LEU A 432 -39.08 -35.53 8.04
CA LEU A 432 -38.78 -36.75 7.29
C LEU A 432 -37.93 -37.72 8.12
N VAL A 433 -36.89 -37.23 8.78
CA VAL A 433 -36.02 -38.04 9.66
C VAL A 433 -36.82 -38.63 10.83
N VAL A 434 -37.68 -37.82 11.48
CA VAL A 434 -38.55 -38.29 12.56
C VAL A 434 -39.51 -39.38 12.06
N PHE A 435 -40.07 -39.21 10.85
CA PHE A 435 -40.99 -40.18 10.26
C PHE A 435 -40.29 -41.50 9.92
N VAL A 436 -39.09 -41.43 9.33
CA VAL A 436 -38.25 -42.60 9.02
C VAL A 436 -37.84 -43.29 10.33
N ALA A 437 -37.37 -42.56 11.34
CA ALA A 437 -37.01 -43.13 12.62
C ALA A 437 -38.20 -43.77 13.33
N GLY A 438 -39.38 -43.14 13.27
CA GLY A 438 -40.63 -43.68 13.80
C GLY A 438 -41.06 -44.96 13.09
N PHE A 439 -40.95 -45.00 11.76
CA PHE A 439 -41.22 -46.20 10.96
C PHE A 439 -40.28 -47.36 11.34
N ILE A 440 -38.98 -47.09 11.46
CA ILE A 440 -37.98 -48.07 11.87
C ILE A 440 -38.27 -48.58 13.29
N ALA A 441 -38.57 -47.69 14.24
CA ALA A 441 -38.89 -48.07 15.61
C ALA A 441 -40.18 -48.91 15.71
N HIS A 442 -41.20 -48.57 14.92
CA HIS A 442 -42.44 -49.34 14.84
C HIS A 442 -42.22 -50.73 14.23
N ASP A 443 -41.45 -50.83 13.15
CA ASP A 443 -41.11 -52.08 12.47
C ASP A 443 -40.29 -53.03 13.36
N ILE A 444 -39.35 -52.49 14.14
CA ILE A 444 -38.59 -53.27 15.13
C ILE A 444 -39.51 -53.75 16.26
N ARG A 445 -40.42 -52.89 16.73
CA ARG A 445 -41.35 -53.24 17.82
C ARG A 445 -42.36 -54.30 17.38
N SER A 446 -42.84 -54.27 16.14
CA SER A 446 -43.80 -55.24 15.61
C SER A 446 -43.19 -56.60 15.33
N HIS A 447 -41.89 -56.66 14.97
CA HIS A 447 -41.18 -57.91 14.69
C HIS A 447 -40.34 -58.43 15.87
N GLY A 448 -40.31 -57.72 17.01
CA GLY A 448 -39.66 -58.14 18.25
C GLY A 448 -38.12 -58.07 18.25
N SER A 449 -37.48 -58.00 17.09
CA SER A 449 -36.03 -57.85 16.95
C SER A 449 -35.66 -57.03 15.71
N PHE A 450 -34.49 -56.38 15.74
CA PHE A 450 -33.96 -55.67 14.56
C PHE A 450 -33.62 -56.63 13.42
N THR A 451 -33.20 -57.87 13.71
CA THR A 451 -32.79 -58.83 12.68
C THR A 451 -33.95 -59.39 11.88
N ASP A 452 -35.15 -59.42 12.47
CA ASP A 452 -36.35 -59.99 11.85
C ASP A 452 -37.23 -58.94 11.15
N SER A 453 -36.91 -57.66 11.34
CA SER A 453 -37.63 -56.51 10.81
C SER A 453 -37.50 -56.38 9.28
N SER A 454 -38.52 -55.83 8.64
CA SER A 454 -38.54 -55.59 7.19
C SER A 454 -37.48 -54.56 6.77
N THR A 455 -37.23 -53.58 7.64
CA THR A 455 -36.18 -52.56 7.52
C THR A 455 -34.79 -53.20 7.41
N ALA A 456 -34.45 -54.17 8.26
CA ALA A 456 -33.15 -54.83 8.23
C ALA A 456 -32.96 -55.71 6.98
N LYS A 457 -34.03 -56.35 6.50
CA LYS A 457 -34.01 -57.11 5.23
C LYS A 457 -33.75 -56.19 4.03
N HIS A 458 -34.40 -55.02 3.98
CA HIS A 458 -34.18 -54.02 2.94
C HIS A 458 -32.79 -53.36 3.00
N LEU A 459 -32.29 -53.08 4.21
CA LEU A 459 -30.95 -52.53 4.45
C LEU A 459 -29.82 -53.51 4.06
N ARG A 460 -30.08 -54.82 4.14
CA ARG A 460 -29.17 -55.86 3.65
C ARG A 460 -29.25 -56.04 2.14
N SER A 461 -30.44 -56.04 1.54
CA SER A 461 -30.60 -56.22 0.09
C SER A 461 -30.11 -55.01 -0.72
N SER A 462 -30.17 -53.80 -0.17
CA SER A 462 -29.73 -52.56 -0.82
C SER A 462 -28.23 -52.27 -0.69
N GLY A 463 -27.46 -53.08 0.06
CA GLY A 463 -26.03 -52.85 0.30
C GLY A 463 -25.70 -51.62 1.17
N VAL A 464 -26.71 -50.87 1.62
CA VAL A 464 -26.57 -49.65 2.43
C VAL A 464 -25.91 -49.93 3.78
N THR A 465 -26.07 -51.14 4.31
CA THR A 465 -25.38 -51.59 5.54
C THR A 465 -23.86 -51.62 5.41
N ALA A 466 -23.33 -52.12 4.29
CA ALA A 466 -21.90 -52.14 4.03
C ALA A 466 -21.33 -50.72 3.85
N VAL A 467 -22.05 -49.86 3.13
CA VAL A 467 -21.67 -48.44 2.94
C VAL A 467 -21.74 -47.66 4.26
N SER A 468 -22.75 -47.91 5.09
CA SER A 468 -22.91 -47.28 6.41
C SER A 468 -21.79 -47.71 7.36
N GLN A 469 -21.41 -48.99 7.39
CA GLN A 469 -20.27 -49.46 8.18
C GLN A 469 -18.95 -48.86 7.70
N GLN A 470 -18.75 -48.74 6.39
CA GLN A 470 -17.55 -48.11 5.83
C GLN A 470 -17.50 -46.60 6.13
N ALA A 471 -18.63 -45.90 6.04
CA ALA A 471 -18.76 -44.50 6.41
C ALA A 471 -18.54 -44.28 7.91
N TRP A 472 -19.09 -45.13 8.76
CA TRP A 472 -18.87 -45.09 10.21
C TRP A 472 -17.40 -45.37 10.57
N GLY A 473 -16.76 -46.31 9.87
CA GLY A 473 -15.32 -46.55 9.97
C GLY A 473 -14.52 -45.29 9.66
N LYS A 474 -14.80 -44.63 8.53
CA LYS A 474 -14.13 -43.37 8.15
C LYS A 474 -14.40 -42.24 9.14
N ILE A 475 -15.66 -42.03 9.54
CA ILE A 475 -16.04 -40.99 10.50
C ILE A 475 -15.34 -41.24 11.84
N SER A 476 -15.30 -42.46 12.35
CA SER A 476 -14.61 -42.77 13.61
C SER A 476 -13.11 -42.48 13.55
N VAL A 477 -12.46 -42.71 12.40
CA VAL A 477 -11.05 -42.40 12.17
C VAL A 477 -10.84 -40.88 12.13
N TYR A 478 -11.69 -40.14 11.40
CA TYR A 478 -11.60 -38.68 11.32
C TYR A 478 -11.96 -37.99 12.64
N THR A 479 -12.92 -38.50 13.40
CA THR A 479 -13.25 -37.99 14.74
C THR A 479 -12.10 -38.26 15.72
N LYS A 480 -11.48 -39.45 15.68
CA LYS A 480 -10.27 -39.73 16.48
C LYS A 480 -9.08 -38.86 16.07
N GLN A 481 -8.90 -38.57 14.78
CA GLN A 481 -7.87 -37.65 14.30
C GLN A 481 -8.18 -36.20 14.72
N GLY A 482 -9.42 -35.72 14.57
CA GLY A 482 -9.87 -34.38 14.95
C GLY A 482 -9.66 -34.10 16.43
N PHE A 483 -10.04 -35.04 17.32
CA PHE A 483 -9.74 -34.94 18.75
C PHE A 483 -8.23 -34.90 19.05
N ARG A 484 -7.40 -35.58 18.26
CA ARG A 484 -5.94 -35.54 18.39
C ARG A 484 -5.35 -34.19 17.97
N TYR A 485 -5.89 -33.58 16.91
CA TYR A 485 -5.46 -32.26 16.43
C TYR A 485 -5.93 -31.13 17.36
N ASP A 486 -7.15 -31.18 17.89
CA ASP A 486 -7.64 -30.20 18.86
C ASP A 486 -6.87 -30.26 20.19
N LEU A 487 -6.53 -31.46 20.68
CA LEU A 487 -5.70 -31.60 21.90
C LEU A 487 -4.27 -31.08 21.68
N THR A 488 -3.70 -31.29 20.49
CA THR A 488 -2.36 -30.77 20.15
C THR A 488 -2.37 -29.25 19.96
N PHE A 489 -3.44 -28.69 19.37
CA PHE A 489 -3.60 -27.25 19.17
C PHE A 489 -3.84 -26.52 20.50
N LEU A 490 -4.61 -27.11 21.42
CA LEU A 490 -4.82 -26.53 22.77
C LEU A 490 -3.52 -26.53 23.59
N VAL A 491 -2.75 -27.63 23.58
CA VAL A 491 -1.49 -27.74 24.31
C VAL A 491 -0.42 -26.79 23.75
N THR A 492 -0.34 -26.62 22.42
CA THR A 492 0.63 -25.70 21.79
C THR A 492 0.27 -24.23 22.04
N LYS A 493 -1.03 -23.90 22.16
CA LYS A 493 -1.48 -22.53 22.45
C LYS A 493 -1.29 -22.16 23.93
N TYR A 494 -1.46 -23.11 24.86
CA TYR A 494 -1.22 -22.87 26.29
C TYR A 494 0.28 -22.76 26.64
N LEU A 495 1.15 -23.58 26.04
CA LEU A 495 2.60 -23.52 26.29
C LEU A 495 3.28 -22.25 25.73
N ARG A 496 2.71 -21.59 24.72
CA ARG A 496 3.19 -20.30 24.20
C ARG A 496 2.75 -19.07 25.01
N THR A 497 1.92 -19.26 26.02
CA THR A 497 1.46 -18.16 26.90
C THR A 497 2.22 -18.16 28.23
N ILE A 498 3.11 -19.13 28.48
CA ILE A 498 3.86 -19.32 29.74
C ILE A 498 5.39 -19.25 29.53
N ILE A 499 5.88 -19.00 28.32
CA ILE A 499 7.29 -18.64 28.01
C ILE A 499 7.25 -17.40 27.13
#